data_AF-A0A3N0YFK8-F1
#
_entry.id   AF-A0A3N0YFK8-F1
#
_cell.length_a   1.000
_cell.length_b   1.000
_cell.length_c   1.000
_cell.angle_alpha   90.00
_cell.angle_beta   90.00
_cell.angle_gamma   90.00
#
_symmetry.space_group_name_H-M   'P 1'
#
loop_
_entity.id
_entity.type
_entity.pdbx_description
1 polymer ?
#
loop_
_entity_poly.entity_id
_entity_poly.type
_entity_poly.pdbx_seq_one_letter_code
_entity_poly.pdbx_strand_id
1 'polypeptide(L)'
;MRTLRLVLVGFAFCCVSSKDVYVFQGIDECEYSKEDLSDMVYTVKLVFNQKLLCSYDSRLGKYVGYDEYGIKNADHFNSQCWKMKQRKEELETLCRADARFYVNSTSRKVPPIVTVRSTEKAHYGQLTTLVCHAYNFYPQAINMTWLMDGSEVTSDVISTEFMDNGDWSYQMHSYLDLELHRGVTVSCRVEHSGLEKPLIVQWDSTSLNTRIAKLAVGCSFFLFGLIVAFSAAYIYYKRKHRGGGSGIGRAVCQRFATEGASVVVADRNEESANQTLELLSRDHRGQEHIALGVDVSSKDSVEKLVTSIQCRYFQPPSVCVNAAGITQDEFLLKMEEDDFDKVIDVNLKGTFLLTQAVSKALVSAGAAKGSIITVGSIVGKVGNIGQVNYSASKAGVEGLTRTVAKELSKMESTGLWDIKGSEGYIYAAFRNRSDEEVADACAFLASDDSRYITGVSIEVAGKKLDLLLNSIFSRKKTENVYDFI
;
A
#
# COMPACT_ATOMS: atom_id res chain seq x y z
N MET A 1 25.94 29.77 -23.10
CA MET A 1 25.21 30.41 -21.99
C MET A 1 23.93 29.62 -21.72
N ARG A 2 23.91 28.99 -20.54
CA ARG A 2 22.79 28.52 -19.71
C ARG A 2 21.42 28.28 -20.35
N THR A 3 21.07 27.00 -20.43
CA THR A 3 19.72 26.46 -20.22
C THR A 3 19.31 26.66 -18.76
N LEU A 4 18.11 27.20 -18.48
CA LEU A 4 17.48 27.11 -17.16
C LEU A 4 15.95 26.94 -17.27
N ARG A 5 15.53 25.73 -16.88
CA ARG A 5 14.28 25.18 -16.30
C ARG A 5 12.98 26.01 -16.22
N LEU A 6 11.92 25.39 -16.77
CA LEU A 6 10.46 25.32 -16.47
C LEU A 6 9.78 26.17 -15.37
N VAL A 7 8.55 26.64 -15.65
CA VAL A 7 7.44 26.90 -14.70
C VAL A 7 6.06 26.54 -15.34
N LEU A 8 5.14 25.98 -14.55
CA LEU A 8 3.78 25.49 -14.89
C LEU A 8 2.69 26.44 -14.36
N VAL A 9 1.59 26.67 -15.10
CA VAL A 9 0.41 27.49 -14.67
C VAL A 9 -0.88 26.73 -14.97
N GLY A 10 -1.81 26.65 -14.00
CA GLY A 10 -3.12 26.01 -14.13
C GLY A 10 -4.30 26.97 -14.02
N PHE A 11 -5.41 26.67 -14.72
CA PHE A 11 -6.72 27.34 -14.58
C PHE A 11 -7.87 26.34 -14.86
N ALA A 12 -8.88 26.31 -13.97
CA ALA A 12 -10.22 25.69 -14.13
C ALA A 12 -11.08 26.20 -12.94
N PHE A 13 -12.38 26.49 -12.98
CA PHE A 13 -13.44 26.53 -13.99
C PHE A 13 -14.55 27.43 -13.37
N CYS A 14 -15.31 28.17 -14.16
CA CYS A 14 -16.46 28.96 -13.70
C CYS A 14 -17.68 28.06 -13.41
N CYS A 15 -18.41 28.34 -12.31
CA CYS A 15 -19.80 27.90 -12.13
C CYS A 15 -20.75 29.08 -12.36
N VAL A 16 -21.78 28.89 -13.19
CA VAL A 16 -22.91 29.82 -13.38
C VAL A 16 -24.16 29.19 -12.78
N SER A 17 -24.88 29.95 -11.94
CA SER A 17 -26.17 29.62 -11.32
C SER A 17 -27.34 29.83 -12.30
N SER A 18 -28.38 28.97 -12.27
CA SER A 18 -29.59 29.06 -13.11
C SER A 18 -30.75 29.82 -12.45
N LYS A 19 -31.59 30.45 -13.29
CA LYS A 19 -32.65 31.47 -13.02
C LYS A 19 -33.95 30.98 -12.33
N ASP A 20 -34.70 31.93 -11.76
CA ASP A 20 -36.00 31.79 -11.06
C ASP A 20 -37.14 31.19 -11.93
N VAL A 21 -37.80 30.12 -11.44
CA VAL A 21 -38.99 29.49 -12.05
C VAL A 21 -40.18 29.59 -11.08
N TYR A 22 -41.36 30.01 -11.56
CA TYR A 22 -42.60 30.03 -10.78
C TYR A 22 -43.41 28.75 -11.02
N VAL A 23 -43.95 28.15 -9.95
CA VAL A 23 -44.67 26.87 -9.97
C VAL A 23 -46.04 27.03 -9.32
N PHE A 24 -47.11 26.63 -10.03
CA PHE A 24 -48.47 26.51 -9.51
C PHE A 24 -48.87 25.03 -9.48
N GLN A 25 -49.40 24.57 -8.35
CA GLN A 25 -49.77 23.18 -8.09
C GLN A 25 -51.20 23.11 -7.55
N GLY A 26 -51.99 22.17 -8.08
CA GLY A 26 -53.24 21.71 -7.48
C GLY A 26 -53.05 20.31 -6.93
N ILE A 27 -53.46 20.09 -5.68
CA ILE A 27 -53.35 18.79 -5.01
C ILE A 27 -54.76 18.36 -4.62
N ASP A 28 -55.20 17.24 -5.15
CA ASP A 28 -56.48 16.60 -4.86
C ASP A 28 -56.25 15.48 -3.82
N GLU A 29 -56.96 15.54 -2.70
CA GLU A 29 -56.82 14.61 -1.57
C GLU A 29 -58.17 13.96 -1.26
N CYS A 30 -58.17 12.62 -1.17
CA CYS A 30 -59.34 11.82 -0.86
C CYS A 30 -59.06 11.02 0.44
N GLU A 31 -59.55 11.51 1.57
CA GLU A 31 -59.33 10.88 2.88
C GLU A 31 -60.51 9.98 3.25
N TYR A 32 -60.26 8.74 3.66
CA TYR A 32 -61.28 7.79 4.13
C TYR A 32 -60.67 6.79 5.12
N SER A 33 -61.47 6.24 6.04
CA SER A 33 -61.00 5.25 7.02
C SER A 33 -61.79 3.93 6.97
N LYS A 34 -62.97 3.92 6.36
CA LYS A 34 -63.82 2.72 6.24
C LYS A 34 -63.71 2.08 4.85
N GLU A 35 -63.79 0.75 4.80
CA GLU A 35 -63.78 -0.02 3.54
C GLU A 35 -64.98 0.31 2.64
N ASP A 36 -66.12 0.69 3.22
CA ASP A 36 -67.32 1.10 2.47
C ASP A 36 -67.23 2.53 1.92
N LEU A 37 -66.13 3.24 2.19
CA LEU A 37 -65.83 4.62 1.81
C LEU A 37 -66.86 5.64 2.35
N SER A 38 -67.77 5.27 3.24
CA SER A 38 -68.90 6.11 3.65
C SER A 38 -68.47 7.43 4.29
N ASP A 39 -67.29 7.46 4.91
CA ASP A 39 -66.71 8.60 5.62
C ASP A 39 -65.78 9.48 4.77
N MET A 40 -65.75 9.29 3.45
CA MET A 40 -64.80 9.96 2.56
C MET A 40 -64.93 11.49 2.53
N VAL A 41 -63.79 12.17 2.62
CA VAL A 41 -63.64 13.63 2.51
C VAL A 41 -62.74 13.96 1.33
N TYR A 42 -63.27 14.76 0.40
CA TYR A 42 -62.51 15.33 -0.72
C TYR A 42 -62.03 16.74 -0.41
N THR A 43 -60.74 16.99 -0.59
CA THR A 43 -60.08 18.27 -0.39
C THR A 43 -59.24 18.65 -1.61
N VAL A 44 -59.22 19.92 -2.00
CA VAL A 44 -58.37 20.43 -3.10
C VAL A 44 -57.53 21.59 -2.63
N LYS A 45 -56.21 21.43 -2.58
CA LYS A 45 -55.26 22.48 -2.17
C LYS A 45 -54.63 23.15 -3.37
N LEU A 46 -54.62 24.49 -3.38
CA LEU A 46 -53.97 25.29 -4.42
C LEU A 46 -52.71 25.95 -3.86
N VAL A 47 -51.55 25.59 -4.40
CA VAL A 47 -50.22 25.97 -3.92
C VAL A 47 -49.49 26.75 -5.01
N PHE A 48 -48.87 27.87 -4.66
CA PHE A 48 -48.02 28.66 -5.54
C PHE A 48 -46.65 28.88 -4.90
N ASN A 49 -45.57 28.52 -5.60
CA ASN A 49 -44.19 28.58 -5.09
C ASN A 49 -44.07 28.04 -3.66
N GLN A 50 -44.57 26.81 -3.45
CA GLN A 50 -44.59 26.12 -2.15
C GLN A 50 -45.47 26.75 -1.05
N LYS A 51 -46.21 27.83 -1.36
CA LYS A 51 -47.15 28.48 -0.43
C LYS A 51 -48.60 28.06 -0.71
N LEU A 52 -49.28 27.52 0.29
CA LEU A 52 -50.71 27.21 0.23
C LEU A 52 -51.54 28.50 0.21
N LEU A 53 -52.32 28.70 -0.85
CA LEU A 53 -53.14 29.91 -1.02
C LEU A 53 -54.56 29.68 -0.49
N CYS A 54 -55.25 28.68 -1.02
CA CYS A 54 -56.62 28.33 -0.62
C CYS A 54 -56.87 26.84 -0.84
N SER A 55 -57.90 26.32 -0.16
CA SER A 55 -58.32 24.92 -0.27
C SER A 55 -59.83 24.78 -0.35
N TYR A 56 -60.33 23.82 -1.13
CA TYR A 56 -61.72 23.37 -1.10
C TYR A 56 -61.85 22.21 -0.13
N ASP A 57 -62.91 22.19 0.68
CA ASP A 57 -63.26 21.08 1.55
C ASP A 57 -64.70 20.65 1.26
N SER A 58 -64.92 19.40 0.88
CA SER A 58 -66.24 18.84 0.58
C SER A 58 -67.23 18.89 1.75
N ARG A 59 -66.75 18.88 3.00
CA ARG A 59 -67.58 19.05 4.20
C ARG A 59 -68.14 20.46 4.31
N LEU A 60 -67.36 21.44 3.87
CA LEU A 60 -67.74 22.86 3.85
C LEU A 60 -68.43 23.25 2.54
N GLY A 61 -68.19 22.50 1.47
CA GLY A 61 -68.72 22.72 0.13
C GLY A 61 -68.20 23.97 -0.57
N LYS A 62 -67.07 24.55 -0.10
CA LYS A 62 -66.50 25.82 -0.61
C LYS A 62 -64.98 25.89 -0.41
N TYR A 63 -64.35 26.82 -1.11
CA TYR A 63 -62.95 27.21 -0.89
C TYR A 63 -62.78 28.13 0.32
N VAL A 64 -61.68 27.94 1.05
CA VAL A 64 -61.22 28.76 2.17
C VAL A 64 -59.80 29.26 1.87
N GLY A 65 -59.58 30.57 1.97
CA GLY A 65 -58.26 31.20 1.78
C GLY A 65 -57.49 31.36 3.09
N TYR A 66 -56.16 31.26 3.03
CA TYR A 66 -55.30 31.30 4.22
C TYR A 66 -54.48 32.60 4.38
N ASP A 67 -54.37 33.39 3.32
CA ASP A 67 -53.77 34.73 3.34
C ASP A 67 -54.59 35.71 2.49
N GLU A 68 -54.21 36.99 2.45
CA GLU A 68 -54.97 38.03 1.73
C GLU A 68 -55.18 37.68 0.24
N TYR A 69 -54.18 37.07 -0.39
CA TYR A 69 -54.23 36.68 -1.80
C TYR A 69 -55.08 35.41 -1.99
N GLY A 70 -54.96 34.47 -1.08
CA GLY A 70 -55.71 33.23 -0.99
C GLY A 70 -57.20 33.46 -0.73
N ILE A 71 -57.57 34.45 0.09
CA ILE A 71 -58.97 34.84 0.32
C ILE A 71 -59.59 35.37 -0.97
N LYS A 72 -58.91 36.27 -1.67
CA LYS A 72 -59.37 36.78 -2.98
C LYS A 72 -59.54 35.64 -4.00
N ASN A 73 -58.62 34.68 -4.01
CA ASN A 73 -58.71 33.50 -4.87
C ASN A 73 -59.87 32.58 -4.48
N ALA A 74 -60.06 32.33 -3.18
CA ALA A 74 -61.16 31.51 -2.67
C ALA A 74 -62.52 32.13 -3.02
N ASP A 75 -62.69 33.44 -2.84
CA ASP A 75 -63.91 34.17 -3.21
C ASP A 75 -64.17 34.10 -4.72
N HIS A 76 -63.12 34.27 -5.52
CA HIS A 76 -63.21 34.10 -6.97
C HIS A 76 -63.70 32.70 -7.35
N PHE A 77 -63.12 31.64 -6.79
CA PHE A 77 -63.55 30.27 -7.08
C PHE A 77 -64.96 29.96 -6.55
N ASN A 78 -65.31 30.45 -5.36
CA ASN A 78 -66.64 30.29 -4.79
C ASN A 78 -67.73 30.98 -5.61
N SER A 79 -67.39 32.09 -6.29
CA SER A 79 -68.32 32.80 -7.18
C SER A 79 -68.63 32.02 -8.48
N GLN A 80 -67.80 31.04 -8.84
CA GLN A 80 -67.93 30.26 -10.06
C GLN A 80 -68.82 29.03 -9.82
N CYS A 81 -70.12 29.15 -10.15
CA CYS A 81 -71.09 28.06 -9.98
C CYS A 81 -70.66 26.74 -10.65
N TRP A 82 -70.10 26.82 -11.87
CA TRP A 82 -69.60 25.64 -12.60
C TRP A 82 -68.47 24.94 -11.84
N LYS A 83 -67.57 25.70 -11.20
CA LYS A 83 -66.43 25.16 -10.46
C LYS A 83 -66.87 24.49 -9.15
N MET A 84 -67.85 25.07 -8.46
CA MET A 84 -68.42 24.45 -7.25
C MET A 84 -69.20 23.17 -7.58
N LYS A 85 -69.88 23.13 -8.73
CA LYS A 85 -70.56 21.93 -9.21
C LYS A 85 -69.56 20.83 -9.55
N GLN A 86 -68.51 21.17 -10.29
CA GLN A 86 -67.42 20.25 -10.62
C GLN A 86 -66.80 19.61 -9.38
N ARG A 87 -66.47 20.41 -8.34
CA ARG A 87 -65.87 19.88 -7.09
C ARG A 87 -66.76 18.88 -6.36
N LYS A 88 -68.09 19.05 -6.43
CA LYS A 88 -69.04 18.09 -5.86
C LYS A 88 -69.09 16.80 -6.68
N GLU A 89 -69.01 16.89 -8.00
CA GLU A 89 -68.99 15.72 -8.88
C GLU A 89 -67.67 14.94 -8.77
N GLU A 90 -66.53 15.60 -8.57
CA GLU A 90 -65.20 14.98 -8.41
C GLU A 90 -65.09 14.11 -7.15
N LEU A 91 -65.84 14.41 -6.08
CA LEU A 91 -65.91 13.51 -4.90
C LEU A 91 -66.39 12.10 -5.29
N GLU A 92 -67.39 12.01 -6.18
CA GLU A 92 -67.94 10.73 -6.61
C GLU A 92 -67.14 10.13 -7.77
N THR A 93 -66.81 10.95 -8.76
CA THR A 93 -66.24 10.51 -10.05
C THR A 93 -64.74 10.31 -10.03
N LEU A 94 -64.01 10.99 -9.14
CA LEU A 94 -62.56 10.86 -8.96
C LEU A 94 -62.30 10.12 -7.64
N CYS A 95 -62.64 10.69 -6.48
CA CYS A 95 -62.25 10.10 -5.21
C CYS A 95 -62.87 8.72 -4.95
N ARG A 96 -64.21 8.60 -4.92
CA ARG A 96 -64.85 7.30 -4.63
C ARG A 96 -64.61 6.28 -5.73
N ALA A 97 -64.64 6.70 -6.99
CA ALA A 97 -64.40 5.82 -8.12
C ALA A 97 -62.97 5.24 -8.09
N ASP A 98 -61.96 6.09 -7.89
CA ASP A 98 -60.56 5.67 -7.86
C ASP A 98 -60.25 4.88 -6.59
N ALA A 99 -60.74 5.32 -5.42
CA ALA A 99 -60.50 4.62 -4.15
C ALA A 99 -60.98 3.17 -4.19
N ARG A 100 -62.08 2.83 -4.88
CA ARG A 100 -62.54 1.44 -5.05
C ARG A 100 -61.50 0.52 -5.69
N PHE A 101 -60.62 1.04 -6.53
CA PHE A 101 -59.50 0.27 -7.09
C PHE A 101 -58.39 0.03 -6.06
N TYR A 102 -58.27 0.90 -5.06
CA TYR A 102 -57.25 0.84 -4.02
C TYR A 102 -57.72 0.16 -2.72
N VAL A 103 -59.02 -0.06 -2.48
CA VAL A 103 -59.54 -0.74 -1.26
C VAL A 103 -58.89 -2.11 -1.02
N ASN A 104 -58.47 -2.82 -2.06
CA ASN A 104 -57.80 -4.11 -1.88
C ASN A 104 -56.38 -3.99 -1.25
N SER A 105 -55.80 -2.79 -1.20
CA SER A 105 -54.46 -2.54 -0.67
C SER A 105 -54.38 -2.41 0.85
N THR A 106 -55.49 -2.11 1.55
CA THR A 106 -55.56 -2.04 3.02
C THR A 106 -55.63 -3.41 3.69
N SER A 107 -55.96 -4.47 2.94
CA SER A 107 -55.93 -5.87 3.40
C SER A 107 -54.51 -6.46 3.47
N ARG A 108 -53.53 -5.77 2.89
CA ARG A 108 -52.12 -6.17 2.90
C ARG A 108 -51.63 -6.24 4.34
N LYS A 109 -50.99 -7.34 4.72
CA LYS A 109 -50.30 -7.47 6.00
C LYS A 109 -48.87 -7.92 5.73
N VAL A 110 -47.91 -7.15 6.21
CA VAL A 110 -46.48 -7.44 6.09
C VAL A 110 -45.90 -7.53 7.50
N PRO A 111 -45.37 -8.70 7.91
CA PRO A 111 -44.79 -8.86 9.23
C PRO A 111 -43.47 -8.08 9.38
N PRO A 112 -43.14 -7.61 10.59
CA PRO A 112 -41.90 -6.87 10.85
C PRO A 112 -40.65 -7.76 10.82
N ILE A 113 -39.54 -7.19 10.35
CA ILE A 113 -38.20 -7.75 10.53
C ILE A 113 -37.61 -7.14 11.80
N VAL A 114 -37.36 -7.98 12.81
CA VAL A 114 -36.95 -7.52 14.14
C VAL A 114 -35.49 -7.86 14.43
N THR A 115 -34.73 -6.89 14.92
CA THR A 115 -33.33 -7.10 15.36
C THR A 115 -33.06 -6.41 16.69
N VAL A 116 -32.26 -7.03 17.56
CA VAL A 116 -31.85 -6.47 18.85
C VAL A 116 -30.34 -6.30 18.89
N ARG A 117 -29.86 -5.08 19.17
CA ARG A 117 -28.43 -4.73 19.20
C ARG A 117 -28.14 -3.71 20.31
N SER A 118 -26.89 -3.58 20.70
CA SER A 118 -26.44 -2.48 21.56
C SER A 118 -26.05 -1.27 20.72
N THR A 119 -26.33 -0.06 21.21
CA THR A 119 -25.89 1.20 20.54
C THR A 119 -24.37 1.33 20.54
N GLU A 120 -23.74 0.92 21.64
CA GLU A 120 -22.29 0.95 21.84
C GLU A 120 -21.73 -0.45 22.18
N LYS A 121 -20.41 -0.55 22.36
CA LYS A 121 -19.77 -1.81 22.78
C LYS A 121 -20.18 -2.13 24.22
N ALA A 122 -21.08 -3.10 24.39
CA ALA A 122 -21.56 -3.53 25.69
C ALA A 122 -20.46 -4.16 26.55
N HIS A 123 -20.44 -3.81 27.85
CA HIS A 123 -19.54 -4.35 28.86
C HIS A 123 -20.34 -4.75 30.11
N TYR A 124 -19.93 -5.84 30.78
CA TYR A 124 -20.57 -6.24 32.04
C TYR A 124 -20.33 -5.19 33.13
N GLY A 125 -21.38 -4.87 33.90
CA GLY A 125 -21.35 -3.88 34.98
C GLY A 125 -21.30 -2.41 34.52
N GLN A 126 -21.58 -2.14 33.24
CA GLN A 126 -21.75 -0.80 32.72
C GLN A 126 -23.18 -0.60 32.21
N LEU A 127 -23.70 0.61 32.39
CA LEU A 127 -24.95 1.04 31.78
C LEU A 127 -24.82 0.92 30.26
N THR A 128 -25.74 0.18 29.65
CA THR A 128 -25.76 -0.09 28.21
C THR A 128 -27.17 0.12 27.67
N THR A 129 -27.27 0.83 26.55
CA THR A 129 -28.54 0.97 25.82
C THR A 129 -28.66 -0.14 24.78
N LEU A 130 -29.73 -0.92 24.88
CA LEU A 130 -30.15 -1.87 23.86
C LEU A 130 -31.23 -1.25 22.98
N VAL A 131 -31.23 -1.60 21.71
CA VAL A 131 -32.20 -1.15 20.71
C VAL A 131 -32.83 -2.36 20.06
N CYS A 132 -34.15 -2.39 20.06
CA CYS A 132 -34.96 -3.31 19.28
C CYS A 132 -35.50 -2.55 18.07
N HIS A 133 -35.07 -2.94 16.89
CA HIS A 133 -35.54 -2.36 15.63
C HIS A 133 -36.61 -3.26 15.02
N ALA A 134 -37.75 -2.70 14.63
CA ALA A 134 -38.76 -3.34 13.80
C ALA A 134 -38.84 -2.63 12.44
N TYR A 135 -38.54 -3.34 11.36
CA TYR A 135 -38.49 -2.80 10.01
C TYR A 135 -39.56 -3.38 9.09
N ASN A 136 -39.92 -2.61 8.06
CA ASN A 136 -40.66 -3.03 6.87
C ASN A 136 -42.00 -3.70 7.16
N PHE A 137 -42.77 -3.19 8.12
CA PHE A 137 -44.07 -3.75 8.48
C PHE A 137 -45.25 -2.88 8.03
N TYR A 138 -46.40 -3.51 7.83
CA TYR A 138 -47.66 -2.84 7.51
C TYR A 138 -48.85 -3.71 7.96
N PRO A 139 -49.91 -3.18 8.59
CA PRO A 139 -50.18 -1.76 8.86
C PRO A 139 -49.35 -1.18 10.02
N GLN A 140 -49.44 0.13 10.25
CA GLN A 140 -48.66 0.88 11.26
C GLN A 140 -48.82 0.38 12.70
N ALA A 141 -49.96 -0.22 13.06
CA ALA A 141 -50.20 -0.71 14.42
C ALA A 141 -49.31 -1.91 14.78
N ILE A 142 -48.39 -1.71 15.74
CA ILE A 142 -47.44 -2.70 16.26
C ILE A 142 -47.26 -2.50 17.77
N ASN A 143 -47.04 -3.57 18.52
CA ASN A 143 -46.75 -3.51 19.95
C ASN A 143 -45.36 -4.11 20.22
N MET A 144 -44.48 -3.37 20.91
CA MET A 144 -43.10 -3.77 21.21
C MET A 144 -42.88 -3.73 22.71
N THR A 145 -42.43 -4.84 23.28
CA THR A 145 -42.23 -5.02 24.74
C THR A 145 -40.88 -5.66 25.03
N TRP A 146 -40.19 -5.19 26.08
CA TRP A 146 -38.92 -5.77 26.50
C TRP A 146 -39.14 -6.82 27.59
N LEU A 147 -38.39 -7.92 27.49
CA LEU A 147 -38.40 -9.02 28.46
C LEU A 147 -36.98 -9.22 29.01
N MET A 148 -36.86 -9.21 30.34
CA MET A 148 -35.64 -9.56 31.07
C MET A 148 -35.90 -10.82 31.89
N ASP A 149 -35.16 -11.89 31.61
CA ASP A 149 -35.37 -13.22 32.20
C ASP A 149 -36.83 -13.70 32.14
N GLY A 150 -37.51 -13.35 31.05
CA GLY A 150 -38.91 -13.67 30.78
C GLY A 150 -39.94 -12.74 31.43
N SER A 151 -39.52 -11.79 32.26
CA SER A 151 -40.41 -10.80 32.90
C SER A 151 -40.44 -9.49 32.10
N GLU A 152 -41.61 -8.88 31.96
CA GLU A 152 -41.78 -7.62 31.25
C GLU A 152 -41.12 -6.44 31.99
N VAL A 153 -40.37 -5.63 31.24
CA VAL A 153 -39.69 -4.44 31.74
C VAL A 153 -40.34 -3.20 31.14
N THR A 154 -40.82 -2.32 32.01
CA THR A 154 -41.46 -1.05 31.61
C THR A 154 -40.69 0.17 32.08
N SER A 155 -39.69 0.02 32.97
CA SER A 155 -38.80 1.08 33.40
C SER A 155 -37.70 1.30 32.35
N ASP A 156 -37.32 2.57 32.14
CA ASP A 156 -36.18 2.94 31.27
C ASP A 156 -36.31 2.48 29.81
N VAL A 157 -37.56 2.34 29.36
CA VAL A 157 -37.92 2.05 27.96
C VAL A 157 -38.36 3.33 27.25
N ILE A 158 -37.77 3.61 26.09
CA ILE A 158 -38.13 4.74 25.22
C ILE A 158 -38.41 4.22 23.83
N SER A 159 -39.53 4.57 23.21
CA SER A 159 -39.85 4.16 21.83
C SER A 159 -39.94 5.37 20.91
N THR A 160 -39.50 5.22 19.66
CA THR A 160 -39.59 6.28 18.65
C THR A 160 -40.99 6.39 18.09
N GLU A 161 -41.28 7.55 17.51
CA GLU A 161 -42.41 7.68 16.59
C GLU A 161 -42.20 6.82 15.33
N PHE A 162 -43.29 6.60 14.59
CA PHE A 162 -43.26 5.84 13.35
C PHE A 162 -42.52 6.58 12.25
N MET A 163 -41.66 5.88 11.52
CA MET A 163 -41.01 6.40 10.32
C MET A 163 -41.55 5.69 9.08
N ASP A 164 -41.93 6.47 8.08
CA ASP A 164 -42.40 5.98 6.77
C ASP A 164 -41.21 5.71 5.84
N ASN A 165 -41.18 4.53 5.22
CA ASN A 165 -40.11 4.11 4.30
C ASN A 165 -40.35 4.58 2.85
N GLY A 166 -41.50 5.19 2.54
CA GLY A 166 -41.87 5.64 1.20
C GLY A 166 -42.40 4.55 0.27
N ASP A 167 -42.49 3.30 0.74
CA ASP A 167 -42.97 2.11 0.02
C ASP A 167 -44.22 1.47 0.68
N TRP A 168 -44.92 2.27 1.50
CA TRP A 168 -46.07 1.87 2.31
C TRP A 168 -45.72 0.90 3.44
N SER A 169 -44.45 0.85 3.85
CA SER A 169 -44.02 0.16 5.06
C SER A 169 -43.52 1.13 6.11
N TYR A 170 -43.58 0.70 7.37
CA TYR A 170 -43.16 1.50 8.52
C TYR A 170 -41.97 0.84 9.21
N GLN A 171 -41.25 1.66 9.96
CA GLN A 171 -40.24 1.21 10.91
C GLN A 171 -40.39 1.94 12.26
N MET A 172 -40.05 1.25 13.34
CA MET A 172 -40.12 1.77 14.72
C MET A 172 -39.00 1.15 15.55
N HIS A 173 -38.41 1.94 16.45
CA HIS A 173 -37.36 1.47 17.35
C HIS A 173 -37.79 1.63 18.81
N SER A 174 -37.41 0.68 19.65
CA SER A 174 -37.54 0.76 21.11
C SER A 174 -36.16 0.63 21.73
N TYR A 175 -35.88 1.45 22.73
CA TYR A 175 -34.63 1.55 23.47
C TYR A 175 -34.87 1.12 24.91
N LEU A 176 -33.91 0.40 25.49
CA LEU A 176 -33.90 0.01 26.89
C LEU A 176 -32.52 0.29 27.49
N ASP A 177 -32.47 1.12 28.52
CA ASP A 177 -31.26 1.36 29.30
C ASP A 177 -31.20 0.39 30.49
N LEU A 178 -30.09 -0.35 30.61
CA LEU A 178 -29.91 -1.30 31.71
C LEU A 178 -28.43 -1.54 32.05
N GLU A 179 -28.17 -2.00 33.27
CA GLU A 179 -26.87 -2.55 33.65
C GLU A 179 -26.82 -4.05 33.34
N LEU A 180 -25.83 -4.47 32.56
CA LEU A 180 -25.69 -5.87 32.15
C LEU A 180 -24.93 -6.70 33.18
N HIS A 181 -25.57 -7.76 33.69
CA HIS A 181 -24.96 -8.75 34.57
C HIS A 181 -24.75 -10.10 33.87
N ARG A 182 -23.84 -10.93 34.40
CA ARG A 182 -23.58 -12.27 33.84
C ARG A 182 -24.78 -13.18 34.05
N GLY A 183 -25.22 -13.84 32.98
CA GLY A 183 -26.31 -14.81 33.02
C GLY A 183 -27.71 -14.21 32.82
N VAL A 184 -27.84 -12.88 32.75
CA VAL A 184 -29.11 -12.21 32.44
C VAL A 184 -29.41 -12.34 30.94
N THR A 185 -30.65 -12.69 30.62
CA THR A 185 -31.17 -12.77 29.26
C THR A 185 -32.11 -11.61 28.97
N VAL A 186 -31.86 -10.91 27.87
CA VAL A 186 -32.70 -9.78 27.44
C VAL A 186 -33.24 -10.08 26.05
N SER A 187 -34.53 -9.88 25.86
CA SER A 187 -35.21 -10.10 24.59
C SER A 187 -36.28 -9.05 24.32
N CYS A 188 -36.59 -8.85 23.05
CA CYS A 188 -37.66 -7.96 22.59
C CYS A 188 -38.78 -8.80 21.99
N ARG A 189 -40.00 -8.63 22.53
CA ARG A 189 -41.23 -9.27 22.06
C ARG A 189 -42.04 -8.28 21.23
N VAL A 190 -42.38 -8.69 20.01
CA VAL A 190 -43.08 -7.87 19.02
C VAL A 190 -44.36 -8.55 18.58
N GLU A 191 -45.48 -7.82 18.66
CA GLU A 191 -46.81 -8.26 18.21
C GLU A 191 -47.29 -7.36 17.08
N HIS A 192 -47.77 -7.99 16.01
CA HIS A 192 -48.21 -7.29 14.82
C HIS A 192 -49.28 -8.12 14.11
N SER A 193 -50.26 -7.47 13.47
CA SER A 193 -51.37 -8.18 12.81
C SER A 193 -50.95 -9.07 11.64
N GLY A 194 -49.75 -8.86 11.09
CA GLY A 194 -49.11 -9.71 10.07
C GLY A 194 -48.37 -10.92 10.63
N LEU A 195 -48.27 -11.08 11.96
CA LEU A 195 -47.68 -12.24 12.62
C LEU A 195 -48.78 -13.15 13.19
N GLU A 196 -48.65 -14.47 12.99
CA GLU A 196 -49.56 -15.44 13.61
C GLU A 196 -49.33 -15.59 15.13
N LYS A 197 -48.09 -15.34 15.58
CA LYS A 197 -47.66 -15.42 16.97
C LYS A 197 -46.66 -14.29 17.28
N PRO A 198 -46.57 -13.84 18.55
CA PRO A 198 -45.57 -12.85 18.96
C PRO A 198 -44.16 -13.32 18.61
N LEU A 199 -43.35 -12.42 18.03
CA LEU A 199 -41.96 -12.68 17.71
C LEU A 199 -41.08 -12.26 18.89
N ILE A 200 -40.26 -13.17 19.41
CA ILE A 200 -39.32 -12.89 20.52
C ILE A 200 -37.90 -13.00 19.98
N VAL A 201 -37.16 -11.88 19.99
CA VAL A 201 -35.77 -11.81 19.53
C VAL A 201 -34.86 -11.55 20.72
N GLN A 202 -33.96 -12.50 21.00
CA GLN A 202 -32.99 -12.41 22.10
C GLN A 202 -31.74 -11.65 21.67
N TRP A 203 -31.18 -10.84 22.57
CA TRP A 203 -29.91 -10.16 22.36
C TRP A 203 -28.72 -11.12 22.46
N ASP A 204 -27.81 -11.07 21.47
CA ASP A 204 -26.65 -11.96 21.41
C ASP A 204 -25.46 -11.44 22.25
N SER A 205 -25.25 -12.06 23.42
CA SER A 205 -24.16 -11.73 24.34
C SER A 205 -22.84 -12.47 24.06
N THR A 206 -22.74 -13.30 23.01
CA THR A 206 -21.53 -14.12 22.74
C THR A 206 -20.29 -13.29 22.42
N SER A 207 -20.45 -12.05 21.94
CA SER A 207 -19.37 -11.11 21.66
C SER A 207 -18.60 -10.62 22.92
N LEU A 208 -19.23 -10.64 24.11
CA LEU A 208 -18.54 -10.36 25.38
C LEU A 208 -17.67 -11.54 25.84
N ASN A 209 -18.10 -12.77 25.58
CA ASN A 209 -17.40 -13.98 26.04
C ASN A 209 -16.13 -14.29 25.22
N THR A 210 -16.04 -13.85 23.97
CA THR A 210 -14.91 -14.14 23.06
C THR A 210 -13.65 -13.30 23.30
N ARG A 211 -13.71 -12.20 24.07
CA ARG A 211 -12.51 -11.37 24.39
C ARG A 211 -11.54 -12.05 25.35
N ILE A 212 -12.02 -12.91 26.25
CA ILE A 212 -11.16 -13.65 27.19
C ILE A 212 -10.32 -14.70 26.44
N ALA A 213 -10.84 -15.28 25.34
CA ALA A 213 -10.12 -16.26 24.52
C ALA A 213 -9.09 -15.62 23.55
N LYS A 214 -9.31 -14.37 23.11
CA LYS A 214 -8.46 -13.70 22.10
C LYS A 214 -7.13 -13.17 22.64
N LEU A 215 -6.98 -12.94 23.95
CA LEU A 215 -5.72 -12.48 24.56
C LEU A 215 -4.63 -13.57 24.60
N ALA A 216 -5.00 -14.85 24.66
CA ALA A 216 -4.04 -15.95 24.72
C ALA A 216 -3.38 -16.26 23.36
N VAL A 217 -4.11 -16.08 22.25
CA VAL A 217 -3.62 -16.38 20.89
C VAL A 217 -2.77 -15.23 20.32
N GLY A 218 -3.08 -13.99 20.67
CA GLY A 218 -2.38 -12.80 20.17
C GLY A 218 -0.91 -12.72 20.62
N CYS A 219 -0.58 -13.14 21.84
CA CYS A 219 0.79 -13.11 22.36
C CYS A 219 1.73 -14.08 21.61
N SER A 220 1.23 -15.24 21.20
CA SER A 220 2.03 -16.23 20.47
C SER A 220 2.36 -15.78 19.04
N PHE A 221 1.42 -15.13 18.33
CA PHE A 221 1.68 -14.61 16.98
C PHE A 221 2.56 -13.35 16.98
N PHE A 222 2.46 -12.50 18.02
CA PHE A 222 3.30 -11.31 18.14
C PHE A 222 4.77 -11.67 18.40
N LEU A 223 5.03 -12.65 19.28
CA LEU A 223 6.39 -13.15 19.53
C LEU A 223 6.99 -13.84 18.30
N PHE A 224 6.20 -14.65 17.58
CA PHE A 224 6.65 -15.29 16.34
C PHE A 224 6.92 -14.25 15.23
N GLY A 225 6.06 -13.25 15.12
CA GLY A 225 6.24 -12.12 14.19
C GLY A 225 7.50 -11.30 14.50
N LEU A 226 7.80 -11.05 15.78
CA LEU A 226 9.04 -10.37 16.17
C LEU A 226 10.27 -11.21 15.84
N ILE A 227 10.26 -12.52 16.14
CA ILE A 227 11.40 -13.41 15.82
C ILE A 227 11.64 -13.46 14.31
N VAL A 228 10.59 -13.56 13.49
CA VAL A 228 10.70 -13.51 12.03
C VAL A 228 11.19 -12.16 11.55
N ALA A 229 10.71 -11.05 12.12
CA ALA A 229 11.17 -9.71 11.77
C ALA A 229 12.65 -9.47 12.15
N PHE A 230 13.08 -9.91 13.34
CA PHE A 230 14.48 -9.80 13.77
C PHE A 230 15.40 -10.71 12.98
N SER A 231 14.98 -11.93 12.66
CA SER A 231 15.79 -12.83 11.81
C SER A 231 15.84 -12.35 10.35
N ALA A 232 14.74 -11.82 9.80
CA ALA A 232 14.74 -11.19 8.48
C ALA A 232 15.59 -9.90 8.46
N ALA A 233 15.50 -9.06 9.49
CA ALA A 233 16.32 -7.87 9.64
C ALA A 233 17.81 -8.21 9.84
N TYR A 234 18.12 -9.28 10.57
CA TYR A 234 19.49 -9.77 10.76
C TYR A 234 20.07 -10.35 9.47
N ILE A 235 19.29 -11.14 8.72
CA ILE A 235 19.67 -11.65 7.39
C ILE A 235 19.81 -10.49 6.38
N TYR A 236 18.92 -9.50 6.45
CA TYR A 236 19.00 -8.29 5.62
C TYR A 236 20.23 -7.44 5.96
N TYR A 237 20.54 -7.26 7.25
CA TYR A 237 21.73 -6.56 7.73
C TYR A 237 23.02 -7.28 7.30
N LYS A 238 23.06 -8.62 7.39
CA LYS A 238 24.20 -9.43 6.93
C LYS A 238 24.41 -9.40 5.41
N ARG A 239 23.36 -9.10 4.62
CA ARG A 239 23.42 -9.02 3.15
C ARG A 239 23.88 -7.67 2.59
N LYS A 240 23.83 -6.59 3.39
CA LYS A 240 24.06 -5.21 2.90
C LYS A 240 25.55 -4.84 2.76
N HIS A 241 26.44 -5.64 3.35
CA HIS A 241 27.89 -5.42 3.29
C HIS A 241 28.56 -6.55 2.52
N ARG A 242 29.09 -6.23 1.34
CA ARG A 242 29.96 -7.11 0.56
C ARG A 242 31.40 -6.69 0.78
N GLY A 243 32.26 -7.64 1.13
CA GLY A 243 33.70 -7.53 1.38
C GLY A 243 34.29 -8.95 1.43
N GLY A 244 35.54 -9.14 1.85
CA GLY A 244 36.13 -10.49 1.94
C GLY A 244 35.39 -11.43 2.90
N GLY A 245 34.62 -10.89 3.84
CA GLY A 245 33.87 -11.64 4.83
C GLY A 245 32.55 -12.23 4.33
N SER A 246 32.07 -11.90 3.12
CA SER A 246 30.71 -12.28 2.68
C SER A 246 30.56 -12.39 1.16
N GLY A 247 29.51 -13.10 0.71
CA GLY A 247 29.08 -13.20 -0.69
C GLY A 247 30.21 -13.48 -1.69
N ILE A 248 30.25 -12.69 -2.78
CA ILE A 248 31.29 -12.73 -3.83
C ILE A 248 32.70 -12.67 -3.24
N GLY A 249 32.98 -11.80 -2.27
CA GLY A 249 34.32 -11.65 -1.71
C GLY A 249 34.78 -12.93 -1.00
N ARG A 250 33.89 -13.57 -0.23
CA ARG A 250 34.16 -14.88 0.39
C ARG A 250 34.43 -15.96 -0.66
N ALA A 251 33.59 -16.05 -1.69
CA ALA A 251 33.76 -17.04 -2.76
C ALA A 251 35.10 -16.87 -3.49
N VAL A 252 35.51 -15.62 -3.77
CA VAL A 252 36.82 -15.30 -4.36
C VAL A 252 37.95 -15.74 -3.43
N CYS A 253 37.87 -15.45 -2.12
CA CYS A 253 38.89 -15.88 -1.16
C CYS A 253 39.04 -17.41 -1.13
N GLN A 254 37.92 -18.14 -1.10
CA GLN A 254 37.93 -19.60 -1.12
C GLN A 254 38.51 -20.15 -2.42
N ARG A 255 38.09 -19.63 -3.58
CA ARG A 255 38.61 -20.05 -4.87
C ARG A 255 40.12 -19.81 -4.96
N PHE A 256 40.61 -18.64 -4.56
CA PHE A 256 42.05 -18.33 -4.61
C PHE A 256 42.87 -19.21 -3.65
N ALA A 257 42.33 -19.53 -2.47
CA ALA A 257 42.98 -20.46 -1.55
C ALA A 257 43.06 -21.88 -2.15
N THR A 258 42.03 -22.33 -2.87
CA THR A 258 42.06 -23.64 -3.55
C THR A 258 43.10 -23.68 -4.68
N GLU A 259 43.31 -22.56 -5.37
CA GLU A 259 44.33 -22.41 -6.44
C GLU A 259 45.77 -22.26 -5.90
N GLY A 260 45.98 -22.28 -4.58
CA GLY A 260 47.32 -22.23 -3.99
C GLY A 260 47.78 -20.84 -3.52
N ALA A 261 46.94 -19.81 -3.59
CA ALA A 261 47.30 -18.47 -3.14
C ALA A 261 47.31 -18.36 -1.60
N SER A 262 48.20 -17.52 -1.06
CA SER A 262 48.07 -16.98 0.29
C SER A 262 47.06 -15.82 0.27
N VAL A 263 46.04 -15.88 1.12
CA VAL A 263 44.87 -14.99 1.01
C VAL A 263 44.76 -14.08 2.23
N VAL A 264 44.65 -12.78 1.98
CA VAL A 264 44.30 -11.78 2.98
C VAL A 264 42.81 -11.48 2.88
N VAL A 265 42.03 -11.97 3.83
CA VAL A 265 40.59 -11.69 3.92
C VAL A 265 40.39 -10.33 4.55
N ALA A 266 40.08 -9.33 3.72
CA ALA A 266 39.89 -7.96 4.17
C ALA A 266 38.39 -7.59 4.18
N ASP A 267 37.88 -7.18 5.35
CA ASP A 267 36.49 -6.73 5.50
C ASP A 267 36.39 -5.67 6.60
N ARG A 268 35.36 -4.82 6.57
CA ARG A 268 35.10 -3.88 7.67
C ARG A 268 34.66 -4.62 8.95
N ASN A 269 33.95 -5.74 8.79
CA ASN A 269 33.58 -6.62 9.89
C ASN A 269 34.64 -7.72 10.07
N GLU A 270 35.50 -7.53 11.08
CA GLU A 270 36.60 -8.45 11.39
C GLU A 270 36.12 -9.85 11.78
N GLU A 271 34.96 -9.99 12.44
CA GLU A 271 34.38 -11.29 12.76
C GLU A 271 34.00 -12.06 11.48
N SER A 272 33.38 -11.39 10.52
CA SER A 272 33.03 -11.99 9.22
C SER A 272 34.26 -12.35 8.40
N ALA A 273 35.32 -11.55 8.48
CA ALA A 273 36.61 -11.86 7.86
C ALA A 273 37.25 -13.13 8.46
N ASN A 274 37.24 -13.23 9.79
CA ASN A 274 37.74 -14.43 10.51
C ASN A 274 36.91 -15.68 10.19
N GLN A 275 35.59 -15.57 10.11
CA GLN A 275 34.73 -16.68 9.67
C GLN A 275 35.09 -17.16 8.26
N THR A 276 35.35 -16.25 7.32
CA THR A 276 35.83 -16.65 5.98
C THR A 276 37.22 -17.30 6.05
N LEU A 277 38.14 -16.77 6.86
CA LEU A 277 39.49 -17.31 7.05
C LEU A 277 39.49 -18.78 7.52
N GLU A 278 38.58 -19.13 8.42
CA GLU A 278 38.40 -20.51 8.90
C GLU A 278 37.95 -21.48 7.81
N LEU A 279 37.29 -20.97 6.76
CA LEU A 279 36.76 -21.77 5.65
C LEU A 279 37.75 -21.95 4.49
N LEU A 280 38.94 -21.34 4.56
CA LEU A 280 39.93 -21.43 3.47
C LEU A 280 40.70 -22.75 3.49
N SER A 281 40.84 -23.38 2.32
CA SER A 281 41.67 -24.57 2.14
C SER A 281 43.14 -24.25 2.42
N ARG A 282 43.88 -25.19 3.03
CA ARG A 282 45.32 -25.06 3.35
C ARG A 282 46.13 -26.21 2.77
N ASP A 283 45.70 -26.67 1.60
CA ASP A 283 46.17 -27.92 1.01
C ASP A 283 47.57 -27.77 0.36
N HIS A 284 48.00 -26.53 0.08
CA HIS A 284 49.30 -26.26 -0.53
C HIS A 284 50.33 -25.82 0.50
N ARG A 285 51.56 -26.35 0.37
CA ARG A 285 52.67 -26.03 1.29
C ARG A 285 53.06 -24.55 1.17
N GLY A 286 53.20 -23.89 2.31
CA GLY A 286 53.61 -22.47 2.38
C GLY A 286 52.47 -21.47 2.22
N GLN A 287 51.22 -21.93 2.07
CA GLN A 287 50.05 -21.06 2.14
C GLN A 287 49.88 -20.50 3.55
N GLU A 288 49.68 -19.19 3.61
CA GLU A 288 49.45 -18.48 4.86
C GLU A 288 48.35 -17.45 4.66
N HIS A 289 47.20 -17.72 5.26
CA HIS A 289 46.04 -16.83 5.19
C HIS A 289 45.93 -16.00 6.47
N ILE A 290 45.44 -14.77 6.34
CA ILE A 290 45.12 -13.89 7.47
C ILE A 290 43.80 -13.17 7.22
N ALA A 291 43.16 -12.70 8.30
CA ALA A 291 42.02 -11.80 8.23
C ALA A 291 42.43 -10.43 8.77
N LEU A 292 41.99 -9.35 8.12
CA LEU A 292 42.28 -7.98 8.53
C LEU A 292 41.02 -7.10 8.44
N GLY A 293 40.79 -6.32 9.49
CA GLY A 293 39.77 -5.27 9.48
C GLY A 293 40.18 -4.09 8.58
N VAL A 294 39.36 -3.69 7.62
CA VAL A 294 39.59 -2.50 6.78
C VAL A 294 38.31 -1.73 6.48
N ASP A 295 38.35 -0.41 6.65
CA ASP A 295 37.37 0.50 6.06
C ASP A 295 37.94 1.13 4.79
N VAL A 296 37.49 0.63 3.63
CA VAL A 296 37.98 1.09 2.33
C VAL A 296 37.68 2.58 2.06
N SER A 297 36.70 3.18 2.74
CA SER A 297 36.40 4.61 2.59
C SER A 297 37.43 5.52 3.28
N SER A 298 38.27 4.95 4.16
CA SER A 298 39.29 5.66 4.92
C SER A 298 40.69 5.41 4.35
N LYS A 299 41.34 6.49 3.91
CA LYS A 299 42.72 6.44 3.39
C LYS A 299 43.69 5.83 4.41
N ASP A 300 43.64 6.28 5.65
CA ASP A 300 44.53 5.79 6.72
C ASP A 300 44.32 4.30 6.99
N SER A 301 43.07 3.82 6.90
CA SER A 301 42.76 2.40 7.08
C SER A 301 43.32 1.55 5.94
N VAL A 302 43.25 2.03 4.70
CA VAL A 302 43.80 1.36 3.51
C VAL A 302 45.33 1.35 3.56
N GLU A 303 45.97 2.45 3.94
CA GLU A 303 47.43 2.52 4.07
C GLU A 303 47.96 1.56 5.14
N LYS A 304 47.25 1.45 6.28
CA LYS A 304 47.55 0.46 7.33
C LYS A 304 47.41 -0.96 6.80
N LEU A 305 46.34 -1.27 6.05
CA LEU A 305 46.14 -2.59 5.45
C LEU A 305 47.34 -2.99 4.57
N VAL A 306 47.73 -2.14 3.62
CA VAL A 306 48.85 -2.43 2.71
C VAL A 306 50.16 -2.60 3.48
N THR A 307 50.41 -1.74 4.46
CA THR A 307 51.60 -1.83 5.32
C THR A 307 51.64 -3.16 6.09
N SER A 308 50.53 -3.58 6.69
CA SER A 308 50.43 -4.85 7.41
C SER A 308 50.68 -6.05 6.49
N ILE A 309 50.16 -6.03 5.26
CA ILE A 309 50.42 -7.09 4.26
C ILE A 309 51.91 -7.15 3.93
N GLN A 310 52.54 -6.00 3.65
CA GLN A 310 53.96 -5.95 3.33
C GLN A 310 54.84 -6.40 4.49
N CYS A 311 54.51 -6.03 5.73
CA CYS A 311 55.23 -6.50 6.92
C CYS A 311 55.09 -8.01 7.12
N ARG A 312 53.92 -8.59 6.78
CA ARG A 312 53.64 -10.01 7.02
C ARG A 312 54.24 -10.93 5.97
N TYR A 313 54.15 -10.53 4.71
CA TYR A 313 54.53 -11.35 3.56
C TYR A 313 55.83 -10.90 2.88
N PHE A 314 56.41 -9.78 3.34
CA PHE A 314 57.61 -9.15 2.76
C PHE A 314 57.46 -8.74 1.29
N GLN A 315 56.22 -8.63 0.81
CA GLN A 315 55.87 -8.24 -0.56
C GLN A 315 54.49 -7.58 -0.58
N PRO A 316 54.21 -6.68 -1.54
CA PRO A 316 52.86 -6.19 -1.79
C PRO A 316 51.96 -7.31 -2.35
N PRO A 317 50.63 -7.16 -2.27
CA PRO A 317 49.72 -8.13 -2.86
C PRO A 317 49.87 -8.15 -4.39
N SER A 318 50.15 -9.32 -4.96
CA SER A 318 50.24 -9.53 -6.41
C SER A 318 48.87 -9.55 -7.10
N VAL A 319 47.80 -9.84 -6.36
CA VAL A 319 46.42 -9.79 -6.84
C VAL A 319 45.58 -9.01 -5.83
N CYS A 320 44.82 -8.03 -6.32
CA CYS A 320 43.89 -7.25 -5.51
C CYS A 320 42.50 -7.27 -6.14
N VAL A 321 41.51 -7.79 -5.39
CA VAL A 321 40.10 -7.84 -5.83
C VAL A 321 39.28 -6.83 -5.04
N ASN A 322 38.86 -5.76 -5.70
CA ASN A 322 37.94 -4.76 -5.16
C ASN A 322 36.50 -5.28 -5.22
N ALA A 323 36.10 -6.04 -4.20
CA ALA A 323 34.74 -6.59 -4.05
C ALA A 323 33.86 -5.79 -3.07
N ALA A 324 34.44 -4.82 -2.36
CA ALA A 324 33.74 -4.05 -1.36
C ALA A 324 32.55 -3.28 -1.96
N GLY A 325 31.39 -3.35 -1.32
CA GLY A 325 30.26 -2.53 -1.75
C GLY A 325 29.03 -2.58 -0.86
N ILE A 326 28.32 -1.47 -0.84
CA ILE A 326 27.04 -1.27 -0.15
C ILE A 326 25.99 -0.71 -1.10
N THR A 327 24.72 -0.83 -0.71
CA THR A 327 23.58 -0.17 -1.36
C THR A 327 22.79 0.63 -0.33
N GLN A 328 22.15 1.73 -0.74
CA GLN A 328 21.14 2.46 0.03
C GLN A 328 19.99 2.74 -0.91
N ASP A 329 19.11 1.74 -1.06
CA ASP A 329 18.03 1.78 -2.04
C ASP A 329 16.93 2.73 -1.56
N GLU A 330 16.65 3.76 -2.35
CA GLU A 330 15.57 4.72 -2.14
C GLU A 330 15.22 5.42 -3.47
N PHE A 331 13.97 5.85 -3.63
CA PHE A 331 13.57 6.65 -4.79
C PHE A 331 14.30 7.99 -4.81
N LEU A 332 14.63 8.48 -6.02
CA LEU A 332 15.36 9.73 -6.22
C LEU A 332 14.79 10.91 -5.41
N LEU A 333 13.46 11.04 -5.32
CA LEU A 333 12.80 12.15 -4.63
C LEU A 333 12.87 12.10 -3.10
N LYS A 334 13.33 10.98 -2.54
CA LYS A 334 13.44 10.73 -1.11
C LYS A 334 14.88 10.39 -0.68
N MET A 335 15.82 10.37 -1.62
CA MET A 335 17.19 10.01 -1.33
C MET A 335 17.89 11.15 -0.59
N GLU A 336 18.26 10.88 0.66
CA GLU A 336 19.08 11.78 1.46
C GLU A 336 20.51 11.84 0.91
N GLU A 337 21.13 13.02 0.98
CA GLU A 337 22.49 13.26 0.49
C GLU A 337 23.51 12.36 1.20
N ASP A 338 23.39 12.22 2.52
CA ASP A 338 24.25 11.33 3.33
C ASP A 338 24.24 9.88 2.85
N ASP A 339 23.09 9.37 2.38
CA ASP A 339 22.97 8.01 1.88
C ASP A 339 23.51 7.86 0.46
N PHE A 340 23.46 8.92 -0.33
CA PHE A 340 24.17 8.99 -1.60
C PHE A 340 25.68 8.96 -1.38
N ASP A 341 26.19 9.83 -0.49
CA ASP A 341 27.61 9.99 -0.20
C ASP A 341 28.22 8.73 0.39
N LYS A 342 27.57 8.07 1.36
CA LYS A 342 28.04 6.79 1.91
C LYS A 342 28.30 5.75 0.81
N VAL A 343 27.39 5.65 -0.17
CA VAL A 343 27.52 4.68 -1.27
C VAL A 343 28.67 5.06 -2.19
N ILE A 344 28.84 6.34 -2.52
CA ILE A 344 29.96 6.83 -3.34
C ILE A 344 31.30 6.63 -2.62
N ASP A 345 31.38 6.96 -1.33
CA ASP A 345 32.57 6.86 -0.50
C ASP A 345 33.07 5.41 -0.41
N VAL A 346 32.18 4.44 -0.21
CA VAL A 346 32.56 3.03 -0.13
C VAL A 346 32.83 2.43 -1.51
N ASN A 347 31.87 2.56 -2.44
CA ASN A 347 31.91 1.79 -3.68
C ASN A 347 32.90 2.37 -4.71
N LEU A 348 32.99 3.70 -4.81
CA LEU A 348 33.81 4.38 -5.81
C LEU A 348 35.12 4.88 -5.22
N LYS A 349 35.05 5.74 -4.22
CA LYS A 349 36.26 6.29 -3.57
C LYS A 349 37.05 5.19 -2.87
N GLY A 350 36.40 4.23 -2.23
CA GLY A 350 37.10 3.10 -1.62
C GLY A 350 37.85 2.24 -2.63
N THR A 351 37.24 1.96 -3.78
CA THR A 351 37.91 1.29 -4.92
C THR A 351 39.11 2.10 -5.40
N PHE A 352 38.98 3.42 -5.53
CA PHE A 352 40.08 4.32 -5.88
C PHE A 352 41.23 4.26 -4.87
N LEU A 353 40.93 4.38 -3.57
CA LEU A 353 41.95 4.42 -2.51
C LEU A 353 42.73 3.11 -2.46
N LEU A 354 42.03 1.97 -2.47
CA LEU A 354 42.67 0.66 -2.43
C LEU A 354 43.51 0.39 -3.69
N THR A 355 42.96 0.67 -4.87
CA THR A 355 43.67 0.55 -6.15
C THR A 355 44.93 1.42 -6.16
N GLN A 356 44.82 2.68 -5.75
CA GLN A 356 45.98 3.57 -5.71
C GLN A 356 47.07 3.07 -4.75
N ALA A 357 46.68 2.64 -3.54
CA ALA A 357 47.64 2.17 -2.54
C ALA A 357 48.37 0.90 -2.99
N VAL A 358 47.64 -0.08 -3.54
CA VAL A 358 48.22 -1.32 -4.07
C VAL A 358 49.12 -1.05 -5.27
N SER A 359 48.67 -0.23 -6.24
CA SER A 359 49.50 0.14 -7.40
C SER A 359 50.79 0.84 -6.99
N LYS A 360 50.73 1.78 -6.04
CA LYS A 360 51.94 2.43 -5.50
C LYS A 360 52.88 1.40 -4.88
N ALA A 361 52.35 0.48 -4.07
CA ALA A 361 53.16 -0.55 -3.41
C ALA A 361 53.82 -1.52 -4.42
N LEU A 362 53.11 -1.92 -5.47
CA LEU A 362 53.64 -2.73 -6.57
C LEU A 362 54.77 -2.01 -7.31
N VAL A 363 54.55 -0.74 -7.67
CA VAL A 363 55.55 0.09 -8.36
C VAL A 363 56.79 0.30 -7.48
N SER A 364 56.61 0.65 -6.20
CA SER A 364 57.72 0.86 -5.27
C SER A 364 58.53 -0.40 -5.01
N ALA A 365 57.91 -1.59 -5.06
CA ALA A 365 58.58 -2.87 -4.89
C ALA A 365 59.27 -3.38 -6.18
N GLY A 366 59.11 -2.70 -7.32
CA GLY A 366 59.61 -3.18 -8.61
C GLY A 366 58.95 -4.50 -9.03
N ALA A 367 57.68 -4.70 -8.67
CA ALA A 367 56.97 -5.94 -8.95
C ALA A 367 56.82 -6.15 -10.47
N ALA A 368 57.29 -7.30 -10.96
CA ALA A 368 57.25 -7.64 -12.37
C ALA A 368 55.89 -8.15 -12.86
N LYS A 369 54.89 -8.29 -11.99
CA LYS A 369 53.51 -8.71 -12.31
C LYS A 369 52.55 -8.21 -11.23
N GLY A 370 51.31 -7.91 -11.61
CA GLY A 370 50.25 -7.62 -10.64
C GLY A 370 48.88 -7.53 -11.30
N SER A 371 47.84 -8.02 -10.64
CA SER A 371 46.46 -8.02 -11.14
C SER A 371 45.54 -7.22 -10.23
N ILE A 372 44.79 -6.28 -10.79
CA ILE A 372 43.79 -5.49 -10.06
C ILE A 372 42.43 -5.76 -10.70
N ILE A 373 41.55 -6.41 -9.95
CA ILE A 373 40.23 -6.84 -10.41
C ILE A 373 39.19 -6.00 -9.67
N THR A 374 38.21 -5.45 -10.38
CA THR A 374 37.13 -4.66 -9.76
C THR A 374 35.77 -5.29 -10.02
N VAL A 375 34.98 -5.47 -8.96
CA VAL A 375 33.64 -6.07 -9.09
C VAL A 375 32.62 -4.99 -9.42
N GLY A 376 32.17 -5.01 -10.67
CA GLY A 376 31.16 -4.10 -11.23
C GLY A 376 29.73 -4.53 -10.91
N SER A 377 28.78 -3.99 -11.68
CA SER A 377 27.37 -4.40 -11.64
C SER A 377 26.63 -3.95 -12.89
N ILE A 378 25.65 -4.73 -13.34
CA ILE A 378 24.85 -4.41 -14.54
C ILE A 378 24.06 -3.13 -14.35
N VAL A 379 23.71 -2.86 -13.10
CA VAL A 379 23.06 -1.65 -12.63
C VAL A 379 23.88 -0.40 -12.98
N GLY A 380 25.21 -0.49 -13.08
CA GLY A 380 26.04 0.63 -13.56
C GLY A 380 25.82 0.98 -15.03
N LYS A 381 25.43 0.01 -15.87
CA LYS A 381 25.17 0.22 -17.31
C LYS A 381 23.72 0.58 -17.61
N VAL A 382 22.78 -0.17 -17.03
CA VAL A 382 21.35 -0.06 -17.38
C VAL A 382 20.55 0.76 -16.36
N GLY A 383 21.12 1.06 -15.19
CA GLY A 383 20.41 1.64 -14.06
C GLY A 383 19.44 0.66 -13.40
N ASN A 384 18.96 1.02 -12.21
CA ASN A 384 17.86 0.31 -11.57
C ASN A 384 17.01 1.29 -10.75
N ILE A 385 15.69 1.07 -10.72
CA ILE A 385 14.77 1.94 -9.97
C ILE A 385 15.13 1.88 -8.49
N GLY A 386 15.24 3.05 -7.86
CA GLY A 386 15.60 3.17 -6.45
C GLY A 386 17.10 3.05 -6.15
N GLN A 387 17.96 2.99 -7.16
CA GLN A 387 19.41 2.75 -6.97
C GLN A 387 20.28 3.81 -7.65
N VAL A 388 19.88 5.09 -7.63
CA VAL A 388 20.61 6.16 -8.33
C VAL A 388 22.06 6.31 -7.83
N ASN A 389 22.28 6.25 -6.51
CA ASN A 389 23.60 6.25 -5.88
C ASN A 389 24.45 5.03 -6.30
N TYR A 390 23.88 3.82 -6.23
CA TYR A 390 24.59 2.58 -6.55
C TYR A 390 24.92 2.49 -8.04
N SER A 391 23.97 2.84 -8.92
CA SER A 391 24.16 2.90 -10.37
C SER A 391 25.29 3.88 -10.72
N ALA A 392 25.26 5.09 -10.16
CA ALA A 392 26.31 6.09 -10.35
C ALA A 392 27.68 5.58 -9.85
N SER A 393 27.72 4.96 -8.67
CA SER A 393 28.96 4.42 -8.11
C SER A 393 29.58 3.32 -8.99
N LYS A 394 28.76 2.39 -9.50
CA LYS A 394 29.24 1.25 -10.30
C LYS A 394 29.59 1.65 -11.73
N ALA A 395 28.90 2.64 -12.32
CA ALA A 395 29.34 3.27 -13.56
C ALA A 395 30.68 3.99 -13.37
N GLY A 396 30.86 4.69 -12.24
CA GLY A 396 32.11 5.35 -11.87
C GLY A 396 33.28 4.37 -11.73
N VAL A 397 33.07 3.21 -11.09
CA VAL A 397 34.08 2.15 -10.98
C VAL A 397 34.52 1.66 -12.36
N GLU A 398 33.59 1.54 -13.31
CA GLU A 398 33.90 1.17 -14.70
C GLU A 398 34.72 2.25 -15.44
N GLY A 399 34.43 3.52 -15.20
CA GLY A 399 35.27 4.63 -15.69
C GLY A 399 36.67 4.60 -15.08
N LEU A 400 36.74 4.37 -13.76
CA LEU A 400 37.97 4.35 -12.99
C LEU A 400 38.93 3.28 -13.49
N THR A 401 38.53 2.01 -13.49
CA THR A 401 39.50 0.94 -13.81
C THR A 401 39.90 0.98 -15.30
N ARG A 402 39.03 1.41 -16.24
CA ARG A 402 39.46 1.67 -17.64
C ARG A 402 40.54 2.75 -17.76
N THR A 403 40.50 3.73 -16.87
CA THR A 403 41.48 4.82 -16.83
C THR A 403 42.77 4.33 -16.18
N VAL A 404 42.67 3.63 -15.05
CA VAL A 404 43.81 3.00 -14.36
C VAL A 404 44.55 2.04 -15.28
N ALA A 405 43.85 1.17 -16.02
CA ALA A 405 44.45 0.29 -17.04
C ALA A 405 45.39 1.07 -17.97
N LYS A 406 44.93 2.20 -18.51
CA LYS A 406 45.70 3.01 -19.47
C LYS A 406 46.87 3.74 -18.83
N GLU A 407 46.73 4.14 -17.57
CA GLU A 407 47.80 4.81 -16.84
C GLU A 407 48.91 3.83 -16.46
N LEU A 408 48.54 2.63 -16.02
CA LEU A 408 49.50 1.58 -15.63
C LEU A 408 50.11 0.89 -16.86
N SER A 409 49.36 0.70 -17.95
CA SER A 409 49.91 0.11 -19.20
C SER A 409 50.96 1.00 -19.86
N LYS A 410 50.87 2.33 -19.71
CA LYS A 410 51.91 3.24 -20.25
C LYS A 410 53.26 3.07 -19.55
N MET A 411 53.26 2.58 -18.31
CA MET A 411 54.50 2.24 -17.60
C MET A 411 55.17 0.98 -18.19
N GLU A 412 54.48 0.18 -19.03
CA GLU A 412 55.08 -0.91 -19.81
C GLU A 412 55.92 -0.39 -21.00
N SER A 413 55.47 0.71 -21.65
CA SER A 413 56.04 1.20 -22.91
C SER A 413 57.44 1.86 -22.79
N THR A 414 57.91 2.15 -21.59
CA THR A 414 59.24 2.73 -21.32
C THR A 414 60.33 1.68 -21.10
N GLY A 415 60.02 0.38 -21.28
CA GLY A 415 60.97 -0.72 -21.10
C GLY A 415 61.35 -0.96 -19.64
N LEU A 416 60.60 -0.39 -18.69
CA LEU A 416 60.93 -0.43 -17.28
C LEU A 416 60.22 -1.57 -16.53
N TRP A 417 59.01 -2.04 -16.89
CA TRP A 417 58.29 -3.09 -16.14
C TRP A 417 57.24 -3.87 -16.99
N ASP A 418 56.98 -5.14 -16.67
CA ASP A 418 55.93 -6.01 -17.24
C ASP A 418 54.74 -6.10 -16.27
N ILE A 419 54.14 -4.97 -15.86
CA ILE A 419 52.94 -5.01 -14.99
C ILE A 419 51.77 -5.56 -15.80
N LYS A 420 51.67 -6.89 -15.86
CA LYS A 420 50.56 -7.66 -16.43
C LYS A 420 49.30 -7.49 -15.58
N GLY A 421 48.73 -6.29 -15.65
CA GLY A 421 47.45 -5.91 -15.08
C GLY A 421 46.34 -6.58 -15.84
N SER A 422 46.02 -7.81 -15.46
CA SER A 422 44.76 -8.43 -15.84
C SER A 422 43.61 -7.73 -15.13
N GLU A 423 43.18 -6.61 -15.69
CA GLU A 423 42.01 -5.88 -15.22
C GLU A 423 40.79 -6.41 -15.95
N GLY A 424 40.04 -7.27 -15.27
CA GLY A 424 38.70 -7.64 -15.71
C GLY A 424 37.65 -7.17 -14.72
N TYR A 425 36.53 -6.70 -15.26
CA TYR A 425 35.33 -6.43 -14.48
C TYR A 425 34.42 -7.63 -14.51
N ILE A 426 33.64 -7.85 -13.45
CA ILE A 426 32.63 -8.90 -13.43
C ILE A 426 31.25 -8.32 -13.10
N TYR A 427 30.26 -8.66 -13.93
CA TYR A 427 28.84 -8.39 -13.70
C TYR A 427 28.17 -9.56 -13.00
N ALA A 428 27.74 -9.44 -11.74
CA ALA A 428 26.95 -10.48 -11.07
C ALA A 428 25.44 -10.22 -11.20
N ALA A 429 24.66 -11.20 -11.67
CA ALA A 429 23.20 -11.17 -11.61
C ALA A 429 22.67 -12.28 -10.68
N PHE A 430 21.73 -11.91 -9.79
CA PHE A 430 21.18 -12.70 -8.69
C PHE A 430 20.82 -14.17 -9.00
N ARG A 431 21.60 -15.12 -8.45
CA ARG A 431 21.19 -16.46 -7.99
C ARG A 431 22.29 -17.07 -7.09
N ASN A 432 21.96 -17.99 -6.17
CA ASN A 432 22.91 -18.61 -5.23
C ASN A 432 24.13 -19.36 -5.84
N ARG A 433 24.28 -19.45 -7.17
CA ARG A 433 25.49 -19.95 -7.84
C ARG A 433 26.33 -18.83 -8.50
N SER A 434 25.90 -17.57 -8.38
CA SER A 434 26.59 -16.45 -9.03
C SER A 434 27.92 -16.13 -8.37
N ASP A 435 28.04 -16.33 -7.05
CA ASP A 435 29.23 -15.87 -6.32
C ASP A 435 30.45 -16.74 -6.67
N GLU A 436 30.25 -18.05 -6.83
CA GLU A 436 31.28 -18.97 -7.32
C GLU A 436 31.64 -18.71 -8.79
N GLU A 437 30.65 -18.50 -9.67
CA GLU A 437 30.91 -18.17 -11.08
C GLU A 437 31.70 -16.86 -11.24
N VAL A 438 31.42 -15.87 -10.39
CA VAL A 438 32.22 -14.63 -10.31
C VAL A 438 33.62 -14.93 -9.76
N ALA A 439 33.74 -15.80 -8.75
CA ALA A 439 35.04 -16.21 -8.22
C ALA A 439 35.91 -16.90 -9.28
N ASP A 440 35.32 -17.72 -10.14
CA ASP A 440 35.99 -18.40 -11.24
C ASP A 440 36.52 -17.40 -12.28
N ALA A 441 35.71 -16.40 -12.64
CA ALA A 441 36.15 -15.32 -13.52
C ALA A 441 37.26 -14.47 -12.88
N CYS A 442 37.18 -14.21 -11.56
CA CYS A 442 38.27 -13.55 -10.82
C CYS A 442 39.55 -14.40 -10.86
N ALA A 443 39.46 -15.72 -10.74
CA ALA A 443 40.62 -16.61 -10.76
C ALA A 443 41.27 -16.64 -12.16
N PHE A 444 40.46 -16.70 -13.22
CA PHE A 444 40.94 -16.56 -14.59
C PHE A 444 41.69 -15.22 -14.78
N LEU A 445 41.08 -14.12 -14.35
CA LEU A 445 41.69 -12.80 -14.40
C LEU A 445 42.94 -12.72 -13.52
N ALA A 446 43.01 -13.39 -12.38
CA ALA A 446 44.22 -13.38 -11.57
C ALA A 446 45.39 -14.18 -12.18
N SER A 447 45.14 -15.00 -13.20
CA SER A 447 46.11 -15.95 -13.77
C SER A 447 46.88 -15.41 -14.99
N ASP A 448 47.99 -16.08 -15.32
CA ASP A 448 48.81 -15.81 -16.52
C ASP A 448 48.07 -16.09 -17.86
N ASP A 449 46.91 -16.75 -17.83
CA ASP A 449 46.06 -16.97 -19.01
C ASP A 449 45.39 -15.69 -19.49
N SER A 450 45.20 -14.72 -18.59
CA SER A 450 44.61 -13.42 -18.89
C SER A 450 45.65 -12.31 -19.10
N ARG A 451 46.93 -12.67 -19.30
CA ARG A 451 48.07 -11.73 -19.40
C ARG A 451 47.96 -10.61 -20.44
N TYR A 452 47.04 -10.72 -21.40
CA TYR A 452 46.81 -9.72 -22.45
C TYR A 452 45.43 -9.04 -22.33
N ILE A 453 44.73 -9.29 -21.23
CA ILE A 453 43.36 -8.82 -20.97
C ILE A 453 43.45 -7.65 -19.99
N THR A 454 43.44 -6.41 -20.49
CA THR A 454 43.52 -5.22 -19.63
C THR A 454 42.48 -4.16 -20.02
N GLY A 455 41.91 -3.48 -19.03
CA GLY A 455 40.91 -2.43 -19.21
C GLY A 455 39.58 -2.91 -19.82
N VAL A 456 39.25 -4.20 -19.73
CA VAL A 456 38.05 -4.80 -20.35
C VAL A 456 37.04 -5.28 -19.33
N SER A 457 35.75 -5.19 -19.71
CA SER A 457 34.63 -5.58 -18.85
C SER A 457 34.09 -6.96 -19.23
N ILE A 458 34.07 -7.92 -18.30
CA ILE A 458 33.56 -9.28 -18.51
C ILE A 458 32.18 -9.43 -17.86
N GLU A 459 31.19 -9.81 -18.65
CA GLU A 459 29.81 -9.96 -18.17
C GLU A 459 29.54 -11.39 -17.67
N VAL A 460 29.29 -11.55 -16.36
CA VAL A 460 28.97 -12.85 -15.71
C VAL A 460 27.50 -12.87 -15.28
N ALA A 461 26.61 -12.53 -16.22
CA ALA A 461 25.21 -12.21 -15.94
C ALA A 461 24.20 -13.33 -16.30
N GLY A 462 24.66 -14.42 -16.93
CA GLY A 462 23.81 -15.52 -17.41
C GLY A 462 22.70 -15.05 -18.39
N LYS A 463 21.69 -15.90 -18.63
CA LYS A 463 20.59 -15.67 -19.61
C LYS A 463 19.73 -14.40 -19.37
N LYS A 464 19.82 -13.77 -18.20
CA LYS A 464 18.96 -12.61 -17.85
C LYS A 464 19.40 -11.31 -18.54
N LEU A 465 20.67 -11.24 -18.94
CA LEU A 465 21.22 -10.08 -19.66
C LEU A 465 20.61 -9.92 -21.06
N ASP A 466 20.45 -11.03 -21.79
CA ASP A 466 19.80 -11.02 -23.11
C ASP A 466 18.37 -10.46 -23.04
N LEU A 467 17.61 -10.79 -22.00
CA LEU A 467 16.24 -10.29 -21.85
C LEU A 467 16.19 -8.78 -21.53
N LEU A 468 17.10 -8.29 -20.70
CA LEU A 468 17.18 -6.87 -20.34
C LEU A 468 17.65 -6.01 -21.52
N LEU A 469 18.70 -6.44 -22.22
CA LEU A 469 19.21 -5.75 -23.40
C LEU A 469 18.21 -5.82 -24.57
N ASN A 470 17.60 -6.97 -24.84
CA ASN A 470 16.59 -7.08 -25.91
C ASN A 470 15.33 -6.26 -25.62
N SER A 471 14.95 -6.05 -24.35
CA SER A 471 13.81 -5.17 -24.03
C SER A 471 14.08 -3.69 -24.35
N ILE A 472 15.35 -3.26 -24.33
CA ILE A 472 15.79 -1.89 -24.64
C ILE A 472 15.95 -1.70 -26.16
N PHE A 473 16.43 -2.73 -26.88
CA PHE A 473 16.68 -2.64 -28.33
C PHE A 473 15.51 -3.08 -29.23
N SER A 474 14.46 -3.73 -28.70
CA SER A 474 13.31 -4.22 -29.50
C SER A 474 12.25 -3.15 -29.87
N ARG A 475 12.60 -1.86 -29.96
CA ARG A 475 11.69 -0.80 -30.45
C ARG A 475 12.10 -0.13 -31.77
N LYS A 476 12.96 -0.77 -32.57
CA LYS A 476 13.15 -0.40 -33.98
C LYS A 476 13.17 -1.64 -34.88
N LYS A 477 11.97 -2.16 -35.17
CA LYS A 477 11.65 -2.71 -36.49
C LYS A 477 10.68 -1.71 -37.13
N THR A 478 11.24 -0.73 -37.85
CA THR A 478 10.46 0.08 -38.78
C THR A 478 10.38 -0.62 -40.13
N GLU A 479 9.31 -0.30 -40.86
CA GLU A 479 9.07 -0.52 -42.29
C GLU A 479 8.30 -1.79 -42.68
N ASN A 480 6.98 -1.66 -42.63
CA ASN A 480 6.12 -2.06 -43.73
C ASN A 480 5.33 -0.82 -44.16
N VAL A 481 5.79 -0.14 -45.21
CA VAL A 481 4.94 0.75 -46.02
C VAL A 481 5.24 0.43 -47.49
N TYR A 482 4.29 -0.31 -48.05
CA TYR A 482 3.95 -0.60 -49.44
C TYR A 482 4.70 0.09 -50.59
N ASP A 483 5.12 -0.73 -51.57
CA ASP A 483 5.22 -0.36 -52.99
C ASP A 483 3.82 -0.19 -53.62
N PHE A 484 3.64 0.89 -54.40
CA PHE A 484 3.05 0.97 -55.76
C PHE A 484 2.29 2.30 -56.04
N ILE A 485 2.76 2.97 -57.10
CA ILE A 485 2.25 4.16 -57.84
C ILE A 485 2.57 5.53 -57.23
#